data_AF-A0A366ET71-F1
#
_entry.id   AF-A0A366ET71-F1
#
_cell.length_a   1.000
_cell.length_b   1.000
_cell.length_c   1.000
_cell.angle_alpha   90.00
_cell.angle_beta   90.00
_cell.angle_gamma   90.00
#
_symmetry.space_group_name_H-M   'P 1'
#
loop_
_entity.id
_entity.type
_entity.pdbx_description
1 polymer ?
#
loop_
_entity_poly.entity_id
_entity_poly.type
_entity_poly.pdbx_seq_one_letter_code
_entity_poly.pdbx_strand_id
1 'polypeptide(L)'
;MYPQIITYLLTFIKYQEQIIRTLLTLLIGKGMFESPPKKTDIPVNLPYQKLQIDELPLIQKLEKLDYRVLLQERLAETGKALKPVQR
;
A
#
# COMPACT_ATOMS: atom_id res chain seq x y z
N MET A 1 -66.16 17.40 14.71
CA MET A 1 -65.09 18.18 14.04
C MET A 1 -63.68 17.66 14.35
N TYR A 2 -63.29 17.46 15.62
CA TYR A 2 -61.98 16.88 15.99
C TYR A 2 -61.58 15.57 15.28
N PRO A 3 -62.45 14.55 15.13
CA PRO A 3 -62.06 13.29 14.49
C PRO A 3 -61.76 13.46 12.98
N GLN A 4 -62.37 14.46 12.33
CA GLN A 4 -62.13 14.76 10.91
C GLN A 4 -60.76 15.41 10.72
N ILE A 5 -60.38 16.32 11.63
CA ILE A 5 -59.06 16.96 11.62
C ILE A 5 -57.95 15.93 11.87
N ILE A 6 -58.14 15.05 12.85
CA ILE A 6 -57.17 13.97 13.15
C ILE A 6 -57.03 13.04 11.94
N THR A 7 -58.15 12.65 11.31
CA THR A 7 -58.13 11.81 10.10
C THR A 7 -57.40 12.50 8.95
N TYR A 8 -57.67 13.78 8.72
CA TYR A 8 -57.01 14.58 7.69
C TYR A 8 -55.50 14.65 7.90
N LEU A 9 -55.06 14.97 9.12
CA LEU A 9 -53.63 15.01 9.47
C LEU A 9 -52.96 13.64 9.27
N LEU A 10 -53.64 12.56 9.64
CA LEU A 10 -53.13 11.21 9.49
C LEU A 10 -53.04 10.79 8.01
N THR A 11 -53.99 11.20 7.17
CA THR A 11 -53.89 11.00 5.71
C THR A 11 -52.75 11.81 5.10
N PHE A 12 -52.52 13.03 5.60
CA PHE A 12 -51.47 13.89 5.12
C PHE A 12 -50.08 13.34 5.48
N ILE A 13 -49.90 12.85 6.70
CA ILE A 13 -48.66 12.18 7.13
C ILE A 13 -48.37 10.95 6.26
N LYS A 14 -49.37 10.11 5.98
CA LYS A 14 -49.20 8.94 5.10
C LYS A 14 -48.79 9.35 3.68
N TYR A 15 -49.39 10.42 3.16
CA TYR A 15 -49.02 10.94 1.83
C TYR A 15 -47.59 11.47 1.80
N GLN A 16 -47.17 12.21 2.83
CA GLN A 16 -45.78 12.67 2.96
C GLN A 16 -44.79 11.52 3.07
N GLU A 17 -45.12 10.48 3.84
CA GLU A 17 -44.28 9.28 3.96
C GLU A 17 -44.07 8.61 2.59
N GLN A 18 -45.13 8.50 1.78
CA GLN A 18 -45.03 7.94 0.43
C GLN A 18 -44.11 8.78 -0.47
N ILE A 19 -44.19 10.11 -0.41
CA ILE A 19 -43.29 11.01 -1.15
C ILE A 19 -41.84 10.85 -0.69
N ILE A 20 -41.59 10.78 0.62
CA ILE A 20 -40.24 10.60 1.16
C ILE A 20 -39.65 9.27 0.69
N ARG A 21 -40.43 8.19 0.71
CA ARG A 21 -40.00 6.88 0.22
C ARG A 21 -39.66 6.91 -1.27
N THR A 22 -40.48 7.53 -2.11
CA THR A 22 -40.20 7.60 -3.56
C THR A 22 -38.94 8.42 -3.83
N LEU A 23 -38.75 9.56 -3.16
CA LEU A 23 -37.54 10.37 -3.27
C LEU A 23 -36.29 9.62 -2.79
N LEU A 24 -36.39 8.89 -1.68
CA LEU A 24 -35.30 8.05 -1.16
C LEU A 24 -34.95 6.94 -2.16
N THR A 25 -35.95 6.27 -2.73
CA THR A 25 -35.71 5.23 -3.76
C THR A 25 -35.11 5.80 -5.03
N LEU A 26 -35.46 7.04 -5.42
CA LEU A 26 -34.86 7.72 -6.57
C LEU A 26 -33.38 8.05 -6.31
N LEU A 27 -33.08 8.56 -5.11
CA LEU A 27 -31.73 8.92 -4.68
C LEU A 27 -30.81 7.68 -4.61
N ILE A 28 -31.27 6.63 -3.94
CA ILE A 28 -30.50 5.39 -3.76
C ILE A 28 -30.47 4.57 -5.06
N GLY A 29 -31.60 4.51 -5.78
CA GLY A 29 -31.73 3.74 -7.01
C GLY A 29 -30.71 4.14 -8.05
N LYS A 30 -30.53 5.44 -8.32
CA LYS A 30 -29.53 5.89 -9.31
C LYS A 30 -28.09 5.55 -8.88
N GLY A 31 -27.76 5.69 -7.60
CA GLY A 31 -26.43 5.40 -7.07
C GLY A 31 -26.08 3.91 -6.96
N MET A 32 -27.07 3.01 -6.83
CA MET A 32 -26.83 1.55 -6.76
C MET A 32 -26.67 0.89 -8.13
N PHE A 33 -27.23 1.47 -9.21
CA PHE A 33 -27.14 0.89 -10.56
C PHE A 33 -25.99 1.47 -11.41
N GLU A 34 -25.45 2.64 -11.08
CA GLU A 34 -24.39 3.28 -11.88
C GLU A 34 -22.97 2.71 -11.63
N SER A 35 -22.78 1.83 -10.66
CA SER A 35 -21.54 1.04 -10.55
C SER A 35 -21.76 -0.13 -9.59
N PRO A 36 -21.61 -1.40 -9.98
CA PRO A 36 -21.01 -2.32 -9.02
C PRO A 36 -19.70 -1.64 -8.57
N PRO A 37 -19.31 -1.65 -7.28
CA PRO A 37 -17.90 -1.42 -6.99
C PRO A 37 -17.19 -2.40 -7.91
N LYS A 38 -16.35 -1.90 -8.80
CA LYS A 38 -15.54 -2.70 -9.71
C LYS A 38 -14.67 -3.61 -8.85
N LYS A 39 -15.26 -4.69 -8.34
CA LYS A 39 -14.60 -5.89 -7.84
C LYS A 39 -14.27 -6.75 -9.04
N THR A 40 -13.73 -6.10 -10.06
CA THR A 40 -12.71 -6.75 -10.82
C THR A 40 -11.50 -6.69 -9.92
N ASP A 41 -11.30 -7.76 -9.15
CA ASP A 41 -10.00 -8.22 -8.67
C ASP A 41 -9.07 -8.51 -9.87
N ILE A 42 -9.08 -7.65 -10.87
CA ILE A 42 -8.17 -7.70 -11.99
C ILE A 42 -6.99 -6.88 -11.48
N PRO A 43 -5.81 -7.50 -11.30
CA PRO A 43 -4.62 -6.75 -11.00
C PRO A 43 -4.41 -5.79 -12.17
N VAL A 44 -4.74 -4.51 -11.98
CA VAL A 44 -4.46 -3.49 -12.98
C VAL A 44 -2.95 -3.42 -13.04
N ASN A 45 -2.37 -3.82 -14.17
CA ASN A 45 -0.94 -3.70 -14.45
C ASN A 45 -0.60 -2.20 -14.64
N LEU A 46 -0.66 -1.45 -13.54
CA LEU A 46 -0.31 -0.04 -13.47
C LEU A 46 1.21 0.05 -13.68
N PRO A 47 1.71 0.81 -14.67
CA PRO A 47 3.13 0.87 -14.98
C PRO A 47 4.00 1.42 -13.83
N TYR A 48 3.37 2.00 -12.81
CA TYR A 48 4.01 2.64 -11.65
C TYR A 48 3.92 1.79 -10.36
N GLN A 49 3.34 0.58 -10.42
CA GLN A 49 3.16 -0.30 -9.27
C GLN A 49 4.29 -1.33 -9.18
N LYS A 50 5.53 -0.85 -9.22
CA LYS A 50 6.72 -1.69 -8.99
C LYS A 50 7.29 -1.34 -7.63
N LEU A 51 6.65 -1.84 -6.58
CA LEU A 51 7.35 -2.05 -5.30
C LEU A 51 8.41 -3.10 -5.57
N GLN A 52 9.57 -2.66 -6.04
CA GLN A 52 10.76 -3.50 -6.12
C GLN A 52 11.33 -3.53 -4.71
N ILE A 53 11.35 -4.73 -4.13
CA ILE A 53 12.10 -4.96 -2.91
C ILE A 53 13.56 -4.94 -3.35
N ASP A 54 14.31 -3.96 -2.89
CA ASP A 54 15.76 -3.92 -3.12
C ASP A 54 16.39 -5.21 -2.57
N GLU A 55 17.33 -5.78 -3.32
CA GLU A 55 18.08 -6.93 -2.83
C GLU A 55 18.88 -6.53 -1.59
N LEU A 56 18.93 -7.43 -0.61
CA LEU A 56 19.72 -7.23 0.59
C LEU A 56 21.20 -7.07 0.19
N PRO A 57 21.93 -6.11 0.78
CA PRO A 57 23.34 -5.92 0.46
C PRO A 57 24.13 -7.19 0.79
N LEU A 58 24.99 -7.60 -0.14
CA LEU A 58 25.90 -8.72 0.08
C LEU A 58 26.98 -8.31 1.09
N ILE A 59 26.83 -8.77 2.34
CA ILE A 59 27.86 -8.62 3.36
C ILE A 59 28.99 -9.60 3.02
N GLN A 60 30.04 -9.08 2.37
CA GLN A 60 31.24 -9.86 2.10
C GLN A 60 31.91 -10.23 3.43
N LYS A 61 32.20 -11.51 3.61
CA LYS A 61 33.00 -11.96 4.76
C LYS A 61 34.43 -11.49 4.53
N LEU A 62 34.87 -10.54 5.34
CA LEU A 62 36.28 -10.14 5.37
C LEU A 62 37.11 -11.31 5.89
N GLU A 63 38.01 -11.82 5.06
CA GLU A 63 39.00 -12.79 5.51
C GLU A 63 39.95 -12.12 6.50
N LYS A 64 40.07 -12.71 7.69
CA LYS A 64 41.00 -12.23 8.69
C LYS A 64 42.40 -12.74 8.33
N LEU A 65 43.15 -11.93 7.58
CA LEU A 65 44.52 -12.23 7.22
C LEU A 65 45.49 -11.84 8.36
N ASP A 66 46.50 -12.68 8.61
CA ASP A 66 47.58 -12.38 9.54
C ASP A 66 48.70 -11.62 8.82
N TYR A 67 48.98 -10.40 9.29
CA TYR A 67 50.00 -9.54 8.71
C TYR A 67 51.41 -10.16 8.73
N ARG A 68 51.71 -11.06 9.68
CA ARG A 68 53.02 -11.71 9.77
C ARG A 68 53.26 -12.67 8.62
N VAL A 69 52.22 -13.42 8.24
CA VAL A 69 52.25 -14.35 7.11
C VAL A 69 52.42 -13.58 5.80
N LEU A 70 51.63 -12.51 5.62
CA LEU A 70 51.72 -11.65 4.44
C LEU A 70 53.10 -11.02 4.24
N LEU A 71 53.78 -10.63 5.31
CA LEU A 71 55.15 -10.10 5.23
C LEU A 71 56.17 -11.16 4.80
N GLN A 72 56.02 -12.40 5.27
CA GLN A 72 56.89 -13.51 4.90
C GLN A 72 56.68 -13.95 3.45
N GLU A 73 55.43 -14.05 2.99
CA GLU A 73 55.09 -14.35 1.60
C GLU A 73 55.66 -13.31 0.64
N ARG A 74 55.46 -12.02 0.94
CA ARG A 74 56.02 -10.92 0.14
C ARG A 74 57.55 -10.97 0.06
N LEU A 75 58.20 -11.26 1.19
CA LEU A 75 59.65 -11.41 1.28
C LEU A 75 60.14 -12.57 0.42
N ALA A 76 59.45 -13.71 0.43
CA ALA A 76 59.77 -14.88 -0.37
C ALA A 76 59.57 -14.62 -1.88
N GLU A 77 58.48 -13.94 -2.25
CA GLU A 77 58.16 -13.64 -3.66
C GLU A 77 59.07 -12.56 -4.27
N THR A 78 59.34 -11.49 -3.53
CA THR A 78 60.00 -10.28 -4.07
C THR A 78 61.47 -10.17 -3.66
N GLY A 79 61.91 -10.96 -2.67
CA GLY A 79 63.26 -10.92 -2.10
C GLY A 79 63.59 -9.65 -1.32
N LYS A 80 62.61 -8.76 -1.09
CA LYS A 80 62.80 -7.43 -0.47
C LYS A 80 61.78 -7.20 0.64
N ALA A 81 62.27 -6.68 1.77
CA ALA A 81 61.42 -6.32 2.90
C ALA A 81 60.55 -5.09 2.58
N LEU A 82 59.29 -5.15 2.99
CA LEU A 82 58.38 -4.01 2.93
C LEU A 82 58.85 -2.92 3.90
N LYS A 83 58.98 -1.68 3.39
CA LYS A 83 59.36 -0.52 4.20
C LYS A 83 58.18 -0.11 5.09
N PRO A 84 58.41 0.22 6.37
CA PRO A 84 57.35 0.70 7.24
C PRO A 84 56.83 2.07 6.75
N VAL A 85 55.52 2.26 6.81
CA VAL A 85 54.88 3.55 6.52
C VAL A 85 55.05 4.45 7.74
N GLN A 86 55.67 5.63 7.56
CA GLN A 86 55.69 6.66 8.61
C GLN A 86 54.35 7.41 8.60
N ARG A 87 53.81 7.67 9.79
CA ARG A 87 52.60 8.50 9.97
C ARG A 87 52.95 9.97 10.03
#